data_AF-A0A1G5IXA0-F1
#
_entry.id   AF-A0A1G5IXA0-F1
#
_cell.length_a   1.000
_cell.length_b   1.000
_cell.length_c   1.000
_cell.angle_alpha   90.00
_cell.angle_beta   90.00
_cell.angle_gamma   90.00
#
_symmetry.space_group_name_H-M   'P 1'
#
loop_
_entity.id
_entity.type
_entity.pdbx_description
1 polymer ?
#
loop_
_entity_poly.entity_id
_entity_poly.type
_entity_poly.pdbx_seq_one_letter_code
_entity_poly.pdbx_strand_id
1 'polypeptide(L)'
;MLFPPIKRLSKIAKSMKSPLWAIPFLASCSSMTADYKSNDTEKGSGIYSITSLYGGGLRSRETTIEFMDIDARNMCNSEYTIIDEKTLPVMNRLGEVRVSRLTWKIKCNSEAEAAPP
;
A
#
# COMPACT_ATOMS: atom_id res chain seq x y z
N MET A 1 -23.18 48.21 -7.08
CA MET A 1 -22.30 47.05 -7.39
C MET A 1 -23.00 45.80 -6.88
N LEU A 2 -24.15 45.42 -7.46
CA LEU A 2 -24.34 44.33 -8.44
C LEU A 2 -23.62 43.01 -8.09
N PHE A 3 -24.31 42.19 -7.29
CA PHE A 3 -24.15 40.73 -7.27
C PHE A 3 -24.72 40.14 -8.57
N PRO A 4 -24.01 39.24 -9.27
CA PRO A 4 -24.62 38.46 -10.33
C PRO A 4 -25.37 37.24 -9.75
N PRO A 5 -26.56 36.90 -10.28
CA PRO A 5 -27.30 35.71 -9.87
C PRO A 5 -26.84 34.44 -10.61
N ILE A 6 -26.89 33.36 -9.85
CA ILE A 6 -26.70 31.95 -10.22
C ILE A 6 -27.66 31.58 -11.37
N LYS A 7 -27.12 31.21 -12.53
CA LYS A 7 -27.91 30.58 -13.61
C LYS A 7 -28.00 29.08 -13.36
N ARG A 8 -29.18 28.65 -12.89
CA ARG A 8 -29.59 27.25 -12.74
C ARG A 8 -30.27 26.75 -14.03
N LEU A 9 -30.08 25.46 -14.29
CA LEU A 9 -30.96 24.54 -15.04
C LEU A 9 -30.87 24.58 -16.58
N SER A 10 -29.99 23.71 -17.07
CA SER A 10 -30.07 23.05 -18.36
C SER A 10 -31.42 22.34 -18.56
N LYS A 11 -32.20 22.83 -19.53
CA LYS A 11 -33.35 22.13 -20.11
C LYS A 11 -32.82 21.37 -21.33
N ILE A 12 -32.75 20.04 -21.26
CA ILE A 12 -32.54 19.23 -22.47
C ILE A 12 -33.85 18.50 -22.73
N ALA A 13 -34.51 18.93 -23.81
CA ALA A 13 -35.77 18.43 -24.29
C ALA A 13 -35.62 17.06 -24.94
N LYS A 14 -36.75 16.36 -24.96
CA LYS A 14 -36.96 14.93 -25.22
C LYS A 14 -37.02 14.62 -26.73
N SER A 15 -36.61 13.39 -27.06
CA SER A 15 -37.15 12.50 -28.10
C SER A 15 -36.57 12.54 -29.52
N MET A 16 -35.92 11.45 -29.97
CA MET A 16 -36.54 10.41 -30.83
C MET A 16 -35.52 9.36 -31.31
N LYS A 17 -35.90 8.07 -31.17
CA LYS A 17 -35.74 6.95 -32.13
C LYS A 17 -34.34 6.44 -32.52
N SER A 18 -33.99 5.28 -31.94
CA SER A 18 -33.35 4.07 -32.58
C SER A 18 -31.97 4.23 -33.25
N PRO A 19 -31.12 3.18 -33.38
CA PRO A 19 -31.30 1.76 -33.05
C PRO A 19 -30.31 1.21 -32.01
N LEU A 20 -30.72 0.09 -31.40
CA LEU A 20 -29.88 -0.80 -30.59
C LEU A 20 -28.62 -1.18 -31.38
N TRP A 21 -27.47 -0.65 -30.97
CA TRP A 21 -26.17 -1.19 -31.34
C TRP A 21 -25.71 -2.11 -30.21
N ALA A 22 -25.86 -3.41 -30.46
CA ALA A 22 -25.33 -4.47 -29.64
C ALA A 22 -23.80 -4.35 -29.62
N ILE A 23 -23.25 -3.93 -28.48
CA ILE A 23 -21.82 -4.11 -28.21
C ILE A 23 -21.66 -5.58 -27.81
N PRO A 24 -20.97 -6.42 -28.61
CA PRO A 24 -20.60 -7.73 -28.13
C PRO A 24 -19.64 -7.53 -26.95
N PHE A 25 -20.11 -7.85 -25.75
CA PHE A 25 -19.25 -8.09 -24.60
C PHE A 25 -18.35 -9.27 -24.97
N LEU A 26 -17.15 -8.97 -25.45
CA LEU A 26 -16.06 -9.94 -25.43
C LEU A 26 -15.68 -10.11 -23.96
N ALA A 27 -16.27 -11.15 -23.36
CA ALA A 27 -15.83 -11.73 -22.11
C ALA A 27 -14.38 -12.21 -22.30
N SER A 28 -13.42 -11.32 -22.04
CA SER A 28 -12.04 -11.72 -21.79
C SER A 28 -11.98 -12.28 -20.37
N CYS A 29 -12.31 -13.56 -20.24
CA CYS A 29 -11.83 -14.37 -19.13
C CYS A 29 -10.33 -14.58 -19.34
N SER A 30 -9.52 -13.61 -18.89
CA SER A 30 -8.11 -13.89 -18.61
C SER A 30 -8.05 -14.57 -17.26
N SER A 31 -8.34 -15.88 -17.23
CA SER A 31 -7.98 -16.75 -16.12
C SER A 31 -6.47 -16.95 -16.16
N MET A 32 -5.72 -15.93 -15.73
CA MET A 32 -4.39 -16.19 -15.19
C MET A 32 -4.62 -16.74 -13.78
N THR A 33 -4.83 -18.05 -13.70
CA THR A 33 -4.36 -18.81 -12.54
C THR A 33 -2.84 -18.68 -12.56
N ALA A 34 -2.35 -17.56 -12.05
CA ALA A 34 -1.05 -17.56 -11.43
C ALA A 34 -1.21 -18.57 -10.29
N ASP A 35 -0.68 -19.76 -10.50
CA ASP A 35 -0.22 -20.62 -9.42
C ASP A 35 0.71 -19.75 -8.56
N TYR A 36 0.14 -18.98 -7.65
CA TYR A 36 0.81 -18.65 -6.41
C TYR A 36 0.80 -19.97 -5.64
N LYS A 37 1.68 -20.88 -6.06
CA LYS A 37 2.35 -21.75 -5.13
C LYS A 37 3.14 -20.83 -4.21
N SER A 38 2.43 -20.17 -3.30
CA SER A 38 3.05 -19.73 -2.05
C SER A 38 3.38 -21.05 -1.40
N ASN A 39 4.61 -21.51 -1.65
CA ASN A 39 5.22 -22.56 -0.87
C ASN A 39 4.79 -22.29 0.57
N ASP A 40 4.06 -23.23 1.16
CA ASP A 40 4.14 -23.52 2.57
C ASP A 40 5.63 -23.56 2.87
N THR A 41 6.17 -22.41 3.24
CA THR A 41 7.57 -22.25 3.52
C THR A 41 7.70 -22.88 4.87
N GLU A 42 8.05 -24.17 4.83
CA GLU A 42 8.81 -24.87 5.85
C GLU A 42 9.36 -23.87 6.84
N LYS A 43 8.70 -23.78 8.01
CA LYS A 43 9.17 -23.43 9.36
C LYS A 43 10.59 -22.83 9.44
N GLY A 44 10.85 -21.85 8.59
CA GLY A 44 12.15 -21.27 8.36
C GLY A 44 12.17 -20.03 9.21
N SER A 45 12.98 -20.06 10.27
CA SER A 45 13.38 -18.93 11.11
C SER A 45 12.83 -17.60 10.56
N GLY A 46 11.66 -17.18 11.06
CA GLY A 46 10.78 -16.16 10.48
C GLY A 46 11.35 -14.75 10.56
N ILE A 47 12.56 -14.53 10.05
CA ILE A 47 13.25 -13.26 10.02
C ILE A 47 13.07 -12.65 8.65
N TYR A 48 12.52 -11.44 8.61
CA TYR A 48 12.22 -10.72 7.39
C TYR A 48 12.88 -9.35 7.41
N SER A 49 13.06 -8.76 6.23
CA SER A 49 13.47 -7.36 6.10
C SER A 49 12.40 -6.59 5.36
N ILE A 50 11.91 -5.52 5.97
CA ILE A 50 10.99 -4.58 5.34
C ILE A 50 11.66 -3.21 5.21
N THR A 51 11.39 -2.51 4.12
CA THR A 51 12.05 -1.24 3.80
C THR A 51 11.04 -0.26 3.23
N SER A 52 11.10 0.98 3.70
CA SER A 52 10.29 2.08 3.17
C SER A 52 11.13 3.36 3.02
N LEU A 53 10.57 4.35 2.32
CA LEU A 53 11.17 5.66 2.15
C LEU A 53 10.27 6.72 2.78
N TYR A 54 10.87 7.68 3.47
CA TYR A 54 10.16 8.85 3.99
C TYR A 54 10.90 10.14 3.62
N GLY A 55 10.16 11.24 3.46
CA GLY A 55 10.70 12.55 3.09
C GLY A 55 11.19 13.37 4.28
N GLY A 56 11.39 14.67 4.06
CA GLY A 56 11.68 15.65 5.13
C GLY A 56 10.43 16.31 5.73
N GLY A 57 9.24 15.87 5.35
CA GLY A 57 7.99 16.45 5.85
C GLY A 57 7.79 16.19 7.35
N LEU A 58 7.12 17.11 8.03
CA LEU A 58 6.69 16.90 9.41
C LEU A 58 5.92 15.58 9.51
N ARG A 59 6.26 14.76 10.50
CA ARG A 59 5.64 13.46 10.78
C ARG A 59 5.85 12.37 9.72
N SER A 60 6.62 12.63 8.66
CA SER A 60 6.78 11.67 7.56
C SER A 60 7.41 10.35 8.01
N ARG A 61 8.36 10.40 8.97
CA ARG A 61 8.96 9.20 9.55
C ARG A 61 7.92 8.40 10.34
N GLU A 62 7.15 9.07 11.18
CA GLU A 62 6.13 8.46 12.05
C GLU A 62 5.06 7.76 11.21
N THR A 63 4.56 8.41 10.16
CA THR A 63 3.61 7.79 9.23
C THR A 63 4.22 6.59 8.51
N THR A 64 5.50 6.64 8.13
CA THR A 64 6.18 5.49 7.55
C THR A 64 6.34 4.34 8.54
N ILE A 65 6.60 4.62 9.82
CA ILE A 65 6.65 3.62 10.90
C ILE A 65 5.28 2.96 11.07
N GLU A 66 4.19 3.73 11.06
CA GLU A 66 2.82 3.19 11.14
C GLU A 66 2.53 2.23 9.98
N PHE A 67 2.89 2.61 8.75
CA PHE A 67 2.73 1.71 7.59
C PHE A 67 3.61 0.46 7.68
N MET A 68 4.86 0.61 8.11
CA MET A 68 5.77 -0.53 8.28
C MET A 68 5.31 -1.48 9.39
N ASP A 69 4.66 -0.98 10.45
CA ASP A 69 4.05 -1.83 11.48
C ASP A 69 2.89 -2.65 10.90
N ILE A 70 2.03 -2.04 10.09
CA ILE A 70 0.94 -2.73 9.41
C ILE A 70 1.50 -3.83 8.49
N ASP A 71 2.52 -3.51 7.69
CA ASP A 71 3.16 -4.48 6.79
C ASP A 71 3.79 -5.65 7.56
N ALA A 72 4.47 -5.36 8.68
CA ALA A 72 5.07 -6.40 9.53
C ALA A 72 4.01 -7.33 10.13
N ARG A 73 2.91 -6.78 10.63
CA ARG A 73 1.79 -7.58 11.18
C ARG A 73 1.14 -8.46 10.12
N ASN A 74 0.88 -7.90 8.93
CA ASN A 74 0.30 -8.63 7.82
C ASN A 74 1.23 -9.75 7.32
N MET A 75 2.55 -9.50 7.33
CA MET A 75 3.54 -10.49 6.95
C MET A 75 3.64 -11.63 7.97
N CYS A 76 3.63 -11.30 9.26
CA CYS A 76 3.81 -12.29 10.32
C CYS A 76 2.54 -13.06 10.68
N ASN A 77 1.35 -12.50 10.43
CA ASN A 77 0.07 -13.00 10.95
C ASN A 77 0.10 -13.30 12.46
N SER A 78 0.99 -12.63 13.18
CA SER A 78 1.35 -12.85 14.59
C SER A 78 2.11 -11.62 15.09
N GLU A 79 2.44 -11.59 16.38
CA GLU A 79 3.36 -10.58 16.90
C GLU A 79 4.75 -10.73 16.28
N TYR A 80 5.47 -9.62 16.22
CA TYR A 80 6.82 -9.58 15.67
C TYR A 80 7.74 -8.76 16.57
N THR A 81 9.03 -9.06 16.49
CA THR A 81 10.08 -8.33 17.18
C THR A 81 10.97 -7.64 16.16
N ILE A 82 11.22 -6.34 16.32
CA ILE A 82 12.23 -5.64 15.53
C ILE A 82 13.61 -6.02 16.09
N ILE A 83 14.42 -6.69 15.28
CA ILE A 83 15.79 -7.10 15.62
C ILE A 83 16.78 -5.97 15.31
N ASP A 84 16.53 -5.23 14.22
CA ASP A 84 17.40 -4.14 13.76
C ASP A 84 16.59 -3.07 13.07
N GLU A 85 16.96 -1.81 13.29
CA GLU A 85 16.44 -0.65 12.57
C GLU A 85 17.61 0.14 11.99
N LYS A 86 17.54 0.39 10.68
CA LYS A 86 18.55 1.16 9.97
C LYS A 86 17.91 2.29 9.18
N THR A 87 18.45 3.49 9.36
CA THR A 87 18.09 4.67 8.56
C THR A 87 19.27 5.10 7.70
N LEU A 88 19.07 5.26 6.40
CA LEU A 88 20.09 5.75 5.46
C LEU A 88 19.55 6.95 4.67
N PRO A 89 20.22 8.12 4.72
CA PRO A 89 19.81 9.26 3.90
C PRO A 89 20.14 9.01 2.43
N VAL A 90 19.23 9.42 1.55
CA VAL A 90 19.43 9.43 0.10
C VAL A 90 19.71 10.87 -0.32
N MET A 91 20.98 11.13 -0.63
CA MET A 91 21.47 12.46 -0.99
C MET A 91 21.16 12.78 -2.46
N ASN A 92 20.86 14.04 -2.76
CA ASN A 92 20.84 14.56 -4.11
C ASN A 92 22.28 14.90 -4.60
N ARG A 93 22.40 15.36 -5.85
CA ARG A 93 23.70 15.76 -6.43
C ARG A 93 24.34 16.99 -5.76
N LEU A 94 23.57 17.75 -4.98
CA LEU A 94 24.02 18.92 -4.24
C LEU A 94 24.46 18.56 -2.81
N GLY A 95 24.37 17.30 -2.40
CA GLY A 95 24.69 16.87 -1.04
C GLY A 95 23.59 17.16 -0.02
N GLU A 96 22.34 17.32 -0.46
CA GLU A 96 21.18 17.51 0.42
C GLU A 96 20.38 16.21 0.54
N VAL A 97 19.82 15.93 1.72
CA VAL A 97 18.95 14.77 1.94
C VAL A 97 17.64 14.98 1.17
N ARG A 98 17.32 14.09 0.23
CA ARG A 98 16.05 14.13 -0.51
C ARG A 98 14.95 13.32 0.18
N VAL A 99 15.31 12.10 0.55
CA VAL A 99 14.48 11.15 1.30
C VAL A 99 15.40 10.32 2.18
N SER A 100 14.85 9.66 3.19
CA SER A 100 15.54 8.71 4.03
C SER A 100 14.92 7.33 3.84
N ARG A 101 15.78 6.31 3.74
CA ARG A 101 15.38 4.91 3.72
C ARG A 101 15.35 4.38 5.14
N LEU A 102 14.20 3.85 5.56
CA LEU A 102 14.03 3.12 6.81
C LEU A 102 13.94 1.62 6.49
N THR A 103 14.81 0.83 7.08
CA THR A 103 14.82 -0.63 6.96
C THR A 103 14.69 -1.25 8.34
N TRP A 104 13.73 -2.14 8.51
CA TRP A 104 13.62 -3.00 9.69
C TRP A 104 14.01 -4.44 9.33
N LYS A 105 14.72 -5.08 10.25
CA LYS A 105 14.83 -6.54 10.30
C LYS A 105 13.90 -7.01 11.41
N ILE A 106 12.90 -7.81 11.07
CA ILE A 106 11.88 -8.28 11.99
C ILE A 106 11.98 -9.80 12.16
N LYS A 107 11.59 -10.32 13.32
CA LYS A 107 11.35 -11.75 13.58
C LYS A 107 9.87 -11.92 13.89
N CYS A 108 9.16 -12.76 13.14
CA CYS A 108 7.81 -13.18 13.52
C CYS A 108 7.90 -14.16 14.69
N ASN A 109 7.08 -13.91 15.72
CA ASN A 109 7.02 -14.75 16.90
C ASN A 109 6.10 -15.94 16.58
N SER A 110 6.51 -17.15 16.99
CA SER A 110 5.60 -18.29 16.86
C SER A 110 4.48 -18.17 17.90
N GLU A 111 3.27 -18.61 17.58
CA GLU A 111 2.10 -18.58 18.48
C GLU A 111 2.36 -19.29 19.83
N ALA A 112 3.32 -20.23 19.87
CA ALA A 112 3.77 -20.91 21.09
C ALA A 112 4.61 -20.03 22.04
N GLU A 113 5.12 -18.88 21.59
CA GLU A 113 5.96 -17.97 22.38
C GLU A 113 5.13 -16.93 23.16
N ALA A 114 3.81 -16.87 22.94
CA ALA A 114 2.89 -15.90 23.53
C ALA A 114 2.14 -16.37 24.80
N ALA A 115 2.38 -17.60 25.29
CA ALA A 115 1.74 -18.11 26.50
C ALA A 115 2.64 -17.92 27.74
N PRO A 116 2.25 -17.08 28.72
CA PRO A 116 2.93 -17.03 30.01
C PRO A 116 2.64 -18.31 30.84
N PRO A 117 3.58 -18.77 31.69
CA PRO A 117 3.40 -19.94 32.57
C PRO A 117 2.36 -19.72 33.68
#